data_AF-A0A9N7UVA3-F1
#
_entry.id   AF-A0A9N7UVA3-F1
#
_cell.length_a   1.000
_cell.length_b   1.000
_cell.length_c   1.000
_cell.angle_alpha   90.00
_cell.angle_beta   90.00
_cell.angle_gamma   90.00
#
_symmetry.space_group_name_H-M   'P 1'
#
loop_
_entity.id
_entity.type
_entity.pdbx_description
1 polymer ?
#
loop_
_entity_poly.entity_id
_entity_poly.type
_entity_poly.pdbx_seq_one_letter_code
_entity_poly.pdbx_strand_id
1 'polypeptide(L)'
;MKAGHKCLFFQHVLLSVILLCHGKDVFFNDNKNLILPGSYKVAWMAGVQDFRTLSLLTIPGTHDTMARYGGPEGKCQAWTLNDQLRAGIRFLDLKVFSLFDTLYVMHGVMYQRSTFKEVLDTVKAFVSEFKTEAVLIRVQPEPLEKSTVNNKVRSLIGNDQHVWVTSGMPNMGQVRGKIVFLQESTFTLGIPLVETEGKSKVTNVKDKDNRIIKQLNQANEACGGDNAVMTYTSGTGFGTFGGMFLTPKRVAEKNHFPHRLDSSLTAKQAVSGRMSVSITKGEGVTVFTMTVDPKSSCPPLCQIIKSLCYSPVWCTVSQQLRAAQRMSQSVLGALHIMTGLLHIGLGVILLNGRSGSGWVMDDTLFPVWMGVLFTLFGVMCILSEKFPSLCLVSINVILNMTGVAFALTAIVLYSINMAGVSLWWMCRDDYQLNYDDQIPTMSTEKRGRIMESCIYARHLALMLLRSINGVLIVLSVLELCVAISSVVLGIKDLRSKDKGENKKTGDLEQYQPLLEEITTK
;
A
#
# COMPACT_ATOMS: atom_id res chain seq x y z
N MET A 1 -38.39 -21.41 48.09
CA MET A 1 -38.43 -21.95 46.71
C MET A 1 -39.16 -20.96 45.80
N LYS A 2 -38.69 -20.82 44.56
CA LYS A 2 -39.18 -19.95 43.45
C LYS A 2 -38.83 -18.45 43.49
N ALA A 3 -37.59 -18.13 43.08
CA ALA A 3 -37.25 -16.83 42.45
C ALA A 3 -36.00 -16.91 41.53
N GLY A 4 -35.68 -18.08 40.96
CA GLY A 4 -34.44 -18.29 40.20
C GLY A 4 -34.59 -18.51 38.68
N HIS A 5 -35.80 -18.56 38.14
CA HIS A 5 -36.03 -19.03 36.76
C HIS A 5 -36.57 -17.98 35.78
N LYS A 6 -36.83 -16.73 36.22
CA LYS A 6 -37.30 -15.65 35.32
C LYS A 6 -36.20 -14.74 34.77
N CYS A 7 -34.98 -14.76 35.33
CA CYS A 7 -33.87 -13.94 34.84
C CYS A 7 -33.14 -14.57 33.65
N LEU A 8 -33.03 -15.90 33.62
CA LEU A 8 -32.37 -16.63 32.52
C LEU A 8 -33.16 -16.58 31.20
N PHE A 9 -34.50 -16.56 31.25
CA PHE A 9 -35.32 -16.52 30.03
C PHE A 9 -35.27 -15.15 29.34
N PHE A 10 -35.19 -14.05 30.11
CA PHE A 10 -35.04 -12.70 29.53
C PHE A 10 -33.65 -12.48 28.95
N GLN A 11 -32.62 -13.07 29.56
CA GLN A 11 -31.25 -13.02 29.08
C GLN A 11 -31.05 -13.88 27.82
N HIS A 12 -31.72 -15.02 27.71
CA HIS A 12 -31.71 -15.86 26.51
C HIS A 12 -32.56 -15.30 25.36
N VAL A 13 -33.64 -14.57 25.64
CA VAL A 13 -34.42 -13.86 24.60
C VAL A 13 -33.66 -12.62 24.10
N LEU A 14 -32.92 -11.92 24.96
CA LEU A 14 -32.07 -10.80 24.51
C LEU A 14 -30.84 -11.31 23.74
N LEU A 15 -30.24 -12.44 24.15
CA LEU A 15 -29.17 -13.09 23.39
C LEU A 15 -29.67 -13.66 22.06
N SER A 16 -30.89 -14.20 22.00
CA SER A 16 -31.46 -14.72 20.75
C SER A 16 -31.83 -13.60 19.78
N VAL A 17 -32.27 -12.43 20.25
CA VAL A 17 -32.45 -11.24 19.39
C VAL A 17 -31.12 -10.70 18.88
N ILE A 18 -30.04 -10.77 19.67
CA ILE A 18 -28.68 -10.40 19.22
C ILE A 18 -28.09 -11.45 18.24
N LEU A 19 -28.40 -12.74 18.40
CA LEU A 19 -28.00 -13.81 17.49
C LEU A 19 -28.87 -13.93 16.23
N LEU A 20 -30.14 -13.50 16.27
CA LEU A 20 -31.04 -13.46 15.11
C LEU A 20 -30.84 -12.21 14.24
N CYS A 21 -30.10 -11.21 14.73
CA CYS A 21 -29.63 -10.07 13.95
C CYS A 21 -28.20 -10.24 13.41
N HIS A 22 -27.60 -11.43 13.48
CA HIS A 22 -26.46 -11.76 12.62
C HIS A 22 -26.96 -12.03 11.19
N GLY A 23 -27.44 -10.96 10.56
CA GLY A 23 -27.46 -10.89 9.11
C GLY A 23 -26.04 -11.22 8.63
N LYS A 24 -25.95 -11.98 7.54
CA LYS A 24 -24.74 -12.03 6.72
C LYS A 24 -24.57 -10.64 6.08
N ASP A 25 -24.36 -9.62 6.89
CA ASP A 25 -24.26 -8.26 6.43
C ASP A 25 -22.90 -8.14 5.77
N VAL A 26 -22.91 -7.93 4.46
CA VAL A 26 -21.72 -7.58 3.71
C VAL A 26 -21.40 -6.14 4.11
N PHE A 27 -20.59 -5.96 5.16
CA PHE A 27 -20.22 -4.65 5.73
C PHE A 27 -19.37 -3.77 4.79
N PHE A 28 -18.98 -4.31 3.64
CA PHE A 28 -18.36 -3.57 2.54
C PHE A 28 -19.38 -3.35 1.43
N ASN A 29 -19.60 -2.10 1.04
CA ASN A 29 -20.50 -1.77 -0.06
C ASN A 29 -19.78 -0.85 -1.07
N ASP A 30 -19.65 -1.31 -2.31
CA ASP A 30 -19.14 -0.54 -3.44
C ASP A 30 -20.21 -0.25 -4.51
N ASN A 31 -21.48 -0.50 -4.19
CA ASN A 31 -22.60 -0.14 -5.06
C ASN A 31 -22.57 1.38 -5.30
N LYS A 32 -22.65 1.78 -6.57
CA LYS A 32 -22.62 3.19 -6.97
C LYS A 32 -23.81 3.98 -6.42
N ASN A 33 -24.94 3.30 -6.20
CA ASN A 33 -26.15 3.94 -5.70
C ASN A 33 -26.26 3.76 -4.20
N LEU A 34 -26.48 4.87 -3.50
CA LEU A 34 -26.76 4.85 -2.07
C LEU A 34 -28.20 4.37 -1.84
N ILE A 35 -28.34 3.33 -1.03
CA ILE A 35 -29.64 2.82 -0.59
C ILE A 35 -29.68 2.95 0.92
N LEU A 36 -30.54 3.85 1.42
CA LEU A 36 -30.75 4.07 2.84
C LEU A 36 -32.10 3.47 3.25
N PRO A 37 -32.18 2.77 4.40
CA PRO A 37 -33.47 2.31 4.91
C PRO A 37 -34.34 3.52 5.30
N GLY A 38 -35.66 3.40 5.18
CA GLY A 38 -36.59 4.51 5.47
C GLY A 38 -36.51 5.07 6.90
N SER A 39 -35.97 4.31 7.84
CA SER A 39 -35.72 4.73 9.22
C SER A 39 -34.42 5.53 9.41
N TYR A 40 -33.54 5.58 8.41
CA TYR A 40 -32.24 6.21 8.51
C TYR A 40 -32.36 7.74 8.66
N LYS A 41 -31.63 8.30 9.62
CA LYS A 41 -31.57 9.74 9.87
C LYS A 41 -30.24 10.29 9.39
N VAL A 42 -30.28 11.08 8.31
CA VAL A 42 -29.10 11.74 7.74
C VAL A 42 -28.44 12.68 8.75
N ALA A 43 -29.23 13.44 9.50
CA ALA A 43 -28.77 14.43 10.46
C ALA A 43 -28.46 13.81 11.84
N TRP A 44 -27.42 12.97 11.91
CA TRP A 44 -27.08 12.26 13.15
C TRP A 44 -26.44 13.17 14.22
N MET A 45 -25.78 14.26 13.84
CA MET A 45 -25.18 15.19 14.80
C MET A 45 -26.24 16.01 15.56
N ALA A 46 -27.51 15.99 15.12
CA ALA A 46 -28.64 16.56 15.86
C ALA A 46 -28.80 15.98 17.28
N GLY A 47 -28.37 14.73 17.51
CA GLY A 47 -28.43 14.09 18.83
C GLY A 47 -27.32 14.52 19.80
N VAL A 48 -26.32 15.26 19.33
CA VAL A 48 -25.20 15.73 20.16
C VAL A 48 -25.58 17.05 20.83
N GLN A 49 -25.20 17.26 22.09
CA GLN A 49 -25.48 18.51 22.81
C GLN A 49 -24.50 19.63 22.41
N ASP A 50 -24.99 20.86 22.32
CA ASP A 50 -24.23 22.01 21.78
C ASP A 50 -22.96 22.36 22.56
N PHE A 51 -22.91 22.08 23.86
CA PHE A 51 -21.75 22.37 24.71
C PHE A 51 -20.61 21.33 24.59
N ARG A 52 -20.83 20.21 23.88
CA ARG A 52 -19.81 19.18 23.69
C ARG A 52 -18.77 19.68 22.67
N THR A 53 -17.49 19.53 23.00
CA THR A 53 -16.39 19.82 22.07
C THR A 53 -16.37 18.81 20.92
N LEU A 54 -15.91 19.24 19.74
CA LEU A 54 -15.72 18.33 18.60
C LEU A 54 -14.75 17.19 18.90
N SER A 55 -13.73 17.41 19.73
CA SER A 55 -12.74 16.41 20.13
C SER A 55 -13.28 15.25 20.97
N LEU A 56 -14.54 15.35 21.44
CA LEU A 56 -15.23 14.24 22.12
C LEU A 56 -16.00 13.33 21.16
N LEU A 57 -16.08 13.69 19.88
CA LEU A 57 -16.88 12.96 18.90
C LEU A 57 -16.00 12.04 18.05
N THR A 58 -16.49 10.82 17.84
CA THR A 58 -15.97 9.95 16.78
C THR A 58 -16.71 10.28 15.50
N ILE A 59 -16.00 10.85 14.53
CA ILE A 59 -16.57 11.35 13.28
C ILE A 59 -16.12 10.45 12.13
N PRO A 60 -17.03 9.81 11.37
CA PRO A 60 -16.67 9.02 10.20
C PRO A 60 -16.21 9.93 9.05
N GLY A 61 -15.17 9.47 8.35
CA GLY A 61 -14.49 10.23 7.32
C GLY A 61 -14.10 9.42 6.10
N THR A 62 -13.83 10.08 4.98
CA THR A 62 -13.35 9.44 3.75
C THR A 62 -11.97 9.93 3.36
N HIS A 63 -11.05 8.98 3.15
CA HIS A 63 -9.71 9.23 2.62
C HIS A 63 -9.79 9.51 1.12
N ASP A 64 -9.10 10.57 0.65
CA ASP A 64 -9.17 11.06 -0.71
C ASP A 64 -10.62 11.07 -1.21
N THR A 65 -11.48 11.87 -0.56
CA THR A 65 -12.94 11.89 -0.68
C THR A 65 -13.47 11.89 -2.13
N MET A 66 -12.73 12.53 -3.04
CA MET A 66 -13.12 12.65 -4.45
C MET A 66 -12.46 11.60 -5.35
N ALA A 67 -11.60 10.71 -4.83
CA ALA A 67 -10.89 9.67 -5.58
C ALA A 67 -11.83 8.55 -6.08
N ARG A 68 -12.65 8.89 -7.07
CA ARG A 68 -13.63 8.02 -7.73
C ARG A 68 -13.14 7.52 -9.10
N TYR A 69 -12.06 8.12 -9.61
CA TYR A 69 -11.48 7.89 -10.93
C TYR A 69 -9.99 7.52 -10.82
N GLY A 70 -9.41 6.98 -11.90
CA GLY A 70 -7.99 6.60 -11.93
C GLY A 70 -7.72 5.09 -11.82
N GLY A 71 -8.71 4.25 -12.13
CA GLY A 71 -8.55 2.79 -12.16
C GLY A 71 -8.57 2.11 -10.78
N PRO A 72 -8.36 0.78 -10.72
CA PRO A 72 -8.45 0.01 -9.47
C PRO A 72 -7.45 0.43 -8.39
N GLU A 73 -6.30 0.97 -8.79
CA GLU A 73 -5.23 1.39 -7.87
C GLU A 73 -5.47 2.79 -7.28
N GLY A 74 -6.12 3.69 -8.02
CA GLY A 74 -6.40 5.06 -7.59
C GLY A 74 -7.80 5.31 -7.05
N LYS A 75 -8.75 4.38 -7.24
CA LYS A 75 -10.13 4.56 -6.78
C LYS A 75 -10.28 4.18 -5.31
N CYS A 76 -10.57 5.17 -4.47
CA CYS A 76 -10.85 5.01 -3.04
C CYS A 76 -12.35 5.05 -2.70
N GLN A 77 -13.16 5.77 -3.48
CA GLN A 77 -14.57 6.02 -3.15
C GLN A 77 -15.53 5.52 -4.24
N ALA A 78 -16.65 4.93 -3.82
CA ALA A 78 -17.71 4.49 -4.73
C ALA A 78 -18.77 5.60 -4.99
N TRP A 79 -19.11 6.34 -3.94
CA TRP A 79 -20.21 7.30 -3.90
C TRP A 79 -19.83 8.73 -4.30
N THR A 80 -20.82 9.49 -4.78
CA THR A 80 -20.67 10.94 -4.95
C THR A 80 -20.48 11.63 -3.60
N LEU A 81 -19.99 12.87 -3.59
CA LEU A 81 -19.86 13.64 -2.35
C LEU A 81 -21.21 13.79 -1.63
N ASN A 82 -22.29 14.08 -2.36
CA ASN A 82 -23.63 14.20 -1.79
C ASN A 82 -24.10 12.89 -1.13
N ASP A 83 -23.84 11.75 -1.78
CA ASP A 83 -24.17 10.44 -1.23
C ASP A 83 -23.34 10.12 0.01
N GLN A 84 -22.04 10.43 0.01
CA GLN A 84 -21.19 10.27 1.20
C GLN A 84 -21.74 11.07 2.39
N LEU A 85 -22.11 12.34 2.17
CA LEU A 85 -22.70 13.19 3.20
C LEU A 85 -24.05 12.62 3.67
N ARG A 86 -24.92 12.17 2.76
CA ARG A 86 -26.20 11.53 3.10
C ARG A 86 -26.03 10.21 3.84
N ALA A 87 -24.94 9.49 3.62
CA ALA A 87 -24.58 8.26 4.33
C ALA A 87 -23.95 8.50 5.72
N GLY A 88 -23.79 9.76 6.13
CA GLY A 88 -23.33 10.13 7.48
C GLY A 88 -21.86 10.53 7.58
N ILE A 89 -21.12 10.58 6.46
CA ILE A 89 -19.72 11.07 6.44
C ILE A 89 -19.69 12.56 6.79
N ARG A 90 -18.80 12.96 7.70
CA ARG A 90 -18.62 14.36 8.14
C ARG A 90 -17.17 14.80 8.20
N PHE A 91 -16.23 13.96 7.77
CA PHE A 91 -14.82 14.34 7.57
C PHE A 91 -14.41 14.04 6.13
N LEU A 92 -13.89 15.05 5.44
CA LEU A 92 -13.47 14.97 4.05
C LEU A 92 -11.96 15.24 3.95
N ASP A 93 -11.25 14.35 3.26
CA ASP A 93 -9.82 14.45 3.03
C ASP A 93 -9.55 14.75 1.55
N LEU A 94 -9.02 15.93 1.26
CA LEU A 94 -8.92 16.46 -0.10
C LEU A 94 -7.49 16.84 -0.44
N LYS A 95 -6.93 16.23 -1.50
CA LYS A 95 -5.70 16.68 -2.14
C LYS A 95 -6.01 17.73 -3.18
N VAL A 96 -5.39 18.90 -3.04
CA VAL A 96 -5.69 20.08 -3.86
C VAL A 96 -4.43 20.55 -4.57
N PHE A 97 -4.58 20.76 -5.88
CA PHE A 97 -3.58 21.29 -6.77
C PHE A 97 -4.06 22.61 -7.37
N SER A 98 -3.16 23.58 -7.47
CA SER A 98 -3.47 24.94 -7.94
C SER A 98 -2.90 25.15 -9.34
N LEU A 99 -3.75 25.24 -10.35
CA LEU A 99 -3.34 25.60 -11.71
C LEU A 99 -4.01 26.90 -12.16
N PHE A 100 -3.21 27.89 -12.55
CA PHE A 100 -3.66 29.26 -12.88
C PHE A 100 -4.45 29.91 -11.76
N ASP A 101 -5.77 30.08 -11.88
CA ASP A 101 -6.65 30.63 -10.85
C ASP A 101 -7.58 29.58 -10.23
N THR A 102 -7.48 28.33 -10.66
CA THR A 102 -8.40 27.26 -10.26
C THR A 102 -7.73 26.28 -9.30
N LEU A 103 -8.49 25.88 -8.28
CA LEU A 103 -8.11 24.81 -7.35
C LEU A 103 -8.77 23.50 -7.80
N TYR A 104 -7.96 22.56 -8.25
CA TYR A 104 -8.39 21.24 -8.72
C TYR A 104 -8.23 20.19 -7.64
N VAL A 105 -9.18 19.26 -7.55
CA VAL A 105 -9.07 18.10 -6.65
C VAL A 105 -8.36 16.95 -7.38
N MET A 106 -7.27 16.48 -6.79
CA MET A 106 -6.37 15.49 -7.38
C MET A 106 -6.29 14.23 -6.50
N HIS A 107 -5.77 13.16 -7.08
CA HIS A 107 -5.27 11.99 -6.33
C HIS A 107 -3.98 11.53 -7.00
N GLY A 108 -2.83 11.89 -6.41
CA GLY A 108 -1.56 11.84 -7.12
C GLY A 108 -1.60 12.74 -8.35
N VAL A 109 -1.21 12.22 -9.51
CA VAL A 109 -1.24 12.96 -10.80
C VAL A 109 -2.62 13.00 -11.46
N MET A 110 -3.65 12.37 -10.87
CA MET A 110 -4.95 12.16 -11.51
C MET A 110 -5.99 13.20 -11.09
N TYR A 111 -6.55 13.91 -12.06
CA TYR A 111 -7.68 14.82 -11.85
C TYR A 111 -8.97 14.07 -11.56
N GLN A 112 -9.65 14.43 -10.46
CA GLN A 112 -10.87 13.76 -9.98
C GLN A 112 -12.17 14.38 -10.52
N ARG A 113 -12.08 15.14 -11.62
CA ARG A 113 -13.25 15.74 -12.31
C ARG A 113 -14.07 16.68 -11.42
N SER A 114 -13.45 17.30 -10.43
CA SER A 114 -14.10 18.32 -9.62
C SER A 114 -13.11 19.36 -9.12
N THR A 115 -13.59 20.59 -9.00
CA THR A 115 -12.83 21.69 -8.40
C THR A 115 -13.10 21.78 -6.90
N PHE A 116 -12.16 22.38 -6.16
CA PHE A 116 -12.35 22.60 -4.72
C PHE A 116 -13.55 23.50 -4.43
N LYS A 117 -13.85 24.46 -5.33
CA LYS A 117 -15.05 25.31 -5.22
C LYS A 117 -16.34 24.49 -5.28
N GLU A 118 -16.47 23.57 -6.24
CA GLU A 118 -17.65 22.70 -6.34
C GLU A 118 -17.85 21.83 -5.10
N VAL A 119 -16.75 21.36 -4.51
CA VAL A 119 -16.79 20.62 -3.24
C VAL A 119 -17.34 21.51 -2.12
N LEU A 120 -16.83 22.74 -1.96
CA LEU A 120 -17.36 23.69 -0.98
C LEU A 120 -18.84 24.00 -1.22
N ASP A 121 -19.25 24.25 -2.46
CA ASP A 121 -20.64 24.55 -2.81
C ASP A 121 -21.57 23.38 -2.44
N THR A 122 -21.14 22.13 -2.71
CA THR A 122 -21.88 20.92 -2.34
C THR A 122 -22.03 20.78 -0.82
N VAL A 123 -20.94 21.01 -0.08
CA VAL A 123 -20.96 20.91 1.39
C VAL A 123 -21.80 22.03 1.99
N LYS A 124 -21.72 23.26 1.47
CA LYS A 124 -22.55 24.39 1.90
C LYS A 124 -24.03 24.11 1.70
N ALA A 125 -24.41 23.55 0.55
CA ALA A 125 -25.78 23.14 0.29
C ALA A 125 -26.24 22.09 1.32
N PHE A 126 -25.39 21.10 1.62
CA PHE A 126 -25.69 20.05 2.60
C PHE A 126 -25.88 20.61 4.02
N VAL A 127 -24.96 21.44 4.54
CA VAL A 127 -25.09 22.01 5.89
C VAL A 127 -26.20 23.06 5.99
N SER A 128 -26.63 23.64 4.85
CA SER A 128 -27.80 24.51 4.78
C SER A 128 -29.11 23.71 4.86
N GLU A 129 -29.16 22.54 4.21
CA GLU A 129 -30.29 21.58 4.30
C GLU A 129 -30.35 20.96 5.71
N PHE A 130 -29.21 20.55 6.26
CA PHE A 130 -29.08 19.91 7.56
C PHE A 130 -28.31 20.78 8.55
N LYS A 131 -28.96 21.84 9.06
CA LYS A 131 -28.35 22.87 9.92
C LYS A 131 -27.76 22.35 11.23
N THR A 132 -28.13 21.15 11.67
CA THR A 132 -27.54 20.52 12.86
C THR A 132 -26.17 19.89 12.61
N GLU A 133 -25.76 19.75 11.35
CA GLU A 133 -24.53 19.07 10.98
C GLU A 133 -23.37 20.05 10.84
N ALA A 134 -22.16 19.54 10.99
CA ALA A 134 -20.92 20.24 10.69
C ALA A 134 -20.04 19.31 9.85
N VAL A 135 -19.32 19.84 8.87
CA VAL A 135 -18.46 19.03 7.99
C VAL A 135 -17.02 19.49 8.11
N LEU A 136 -16.15 18.58 8.54
CA LEU A 136 -14.72 18.80 8.69
C LEU A 136 -14.04 18.57 7.34
N ILE A 137 -13.16 19.49 6.93
CA ILE A 137 -12.37 19.38 5.70
C ILE A 137 -10.90 19.54 6.01
N ARG A 138 -10.11 18.51 5.66
CA ARG A 138 -8.66 18.62 5.56
C ARG A 138 -8.27 18.90 4.12
N VAL A 139 -7.44 19.92 3.94
CA VAL A 139 -6.83 20.25 2.65
C VAL A 139 -5.38 19.84 2.69
N GLN A 140 -4.97 18.98 1.77
CA GLN A 140 -3.58 18.57 1.57
C GLN A 140 -3.06 19.19 0.26
N PRO A 141 -2.24 20.25 0.33
CA PRO A 141 -1.61 20.80 -0.86
C PRO A 141 -0.54 19.85 -1.42
N GLU A 142 -0.44 19.75 -2.74
CA GLU A 142 0.69 19.07 -3.38
C GLU A 142 2.02 19.79 -3.04
N PRO A 143 3.16 19.06 -2.90
CA PRO A 143 4.36 19.55 -2.21
C PRO A 143 4.95 20.87 -2.75
N LEU A 144 4.76 21.17 -4.03
CA LEU A 144 5.32 22.34 -4.71
C LEU A 144 4.46 23.61 -4.60
N GLU A 145 3.23 23.53 -4.05
CA GLU A 145 2.24 24.62 -4.14
C GLU A 145 1.57 25.00 -2.81
N LYS A 146 2.20 24.65 -1.68
CA LYS A 146 1.63 24.83 -0.34
C LYS A 146 1.13 26.25 -0.07
N SER A 147 1.95 27.28 -0.29
CA SER A 147 1.59 28.68 -0.03
C SER A 147 0.48 29.18 -0.97
N THR A 148 0.56 28.83 -2.25
CA THR A 148 -0.43 29.21 -3.27
C THR A 148 -1.81 28.64 -2.95
N VAL A 149 -1.89 27.35 -2.60
CA VAL A 149 -3.16 26.71 -2.23
C VAL A 149 -3.74 27.37 -0.97
N ASN A 150 -2.94 27.60 0.08
CA ASN A 150 -3.43 28.28 1.30
C ASN A 150 -4.01 29.66 1.00
N ASN A 151 -3.30 30.49 0.21
CA ASN A 151 -3.74 31.84 -0.13
C ASN A 151 -5.04 31.82 -0.96
N LYS A 152 -5.13 30.91 -1.93
CA LYS A 152 -6.34 30.78 -2.75
C LYS A 152 -7.53 30.23 -1.99
N VAL A 153 -7.33 29.25 -1.12
CA VAL A 153 -8.39 28.75 -0.24
C VAL A 153 -8.89 29.87 0.65
N ARG A 154 -8.00 30.66 1.25
CA ARG A 154 -8.36 31.84 2.05
C ARG A 154 -9.14 32.88 1.24
N SER A 155 -8.73 33.15 0.01
CA SER A 155 -9.44 34.05 -0.91
C SER A 155 -10.84 33.52 -1.26
N LEU A 156 -10.94 32.21 -1.53
CA LEU A 156 -12.18 31.55 -1.92
C LEU A 156 -13.23 31.53 -0.80
N ILE A 157 -12.80 31.35 0.45
CA ILE A 157 -13.70 31.35 1.62
C ILE A 157 -14.05 32.76 2.09
N GLY A 158 -13.15 33.74 1.91
CA GLY A 158 -13.35 35.11 2.37
C GLY A 158 -13.77 35.19 3.85
N ASN A 159 -14.83 35.96 4.12
CA ASN A 159 -15.45 36.10 5.45
C ASN A 159 -16.77 35.32 5.56
N ASP A 160 -16.87 34.16 4.91
CA ASP A 160 -18.09 33.33 4.93
C ASP A 160 -18.41 32.83 6.34
N GLN A 161 -19.59 33.19 6.85
CA GLN A 161 -20.09 32.80 8.17
C GLN A 161 -20.37 31.29 8.29
N HIS A 162 -20.50 30.59 7.15
CA HIS A 162 -20.64 29.13 7.10
C HIS A 162 -19.28 28.41 7.16
N VAL A 163 -18.19 29.11 7.43
CA VAL A 163 -16.85 28.52 7.52
C VAL A 163 -16.21 28.83 8.87
N TRP A 164 -15.65 27.80 9.50
CA TRP A 164 -14.85 27.90 10.72
C TRP A 164 -13.38 27.69 10.39
N VAL A 165 -12.57 28.72 10.67
CA VAL A 165 -11.11 28.72 10.44
C VAL A 165 -10.28 29.01 11.70
N THR A 166 -10.93 29.17 12.85
CA THR A 166 -10.25 29.44 14.12
C THR A 166 -9.52 28.20 14.62
N SER A 167 -8.33 28.37 15.19
CA SER A 167 -7.48 27.29 15.69
C SER A 167 -7.93 26.66 17.01
N GLY A 168 -8.81 27.31 17.77
CA GLY A 168 -9.35 26.73 19.00
C GLY A 168 -10.33 25.59 18.72
N MET A 169 -10.31 24.56 19.56
CA MET A 169 -11.28 23.47 19.54
C MET A 169 -12.69 24.01 19.83
N PRO A 170 -13.64 23.95 18.89
CA PRO A 170 -14.97 24.49 19.09
C PRO A 170 -15.91 23.47 19.71
N ASN A 171 -17.00 23.99 20.28
CA ASN A 171 -18.14 23.20 20.69
C ASN A 171 -19.11 23.02 19.52
N MET A 172 -19.93 21.97 19.57
CA MET A 172 -20.91 21.64 18.52
C MET A 172 -21.79 22.84 18.15
N GLY A 173 -22.31 23.58 19.14
CA GLY A 173 -23.17 24.74 18.88
C GLY A 173 -22.50 25.84 18.04
N GLN A 174 -21.17 25.96 18.07
CA GLN A 174 -20.42 26.96 17.31
C GLN A 174 -20.21 26.58 15.83
N VAL A 175 -20.21 25.28 15.54
CA VAL A 175 -19.87 24.71 14.21
C VAL A 175 -21.06 24.17 13.43
N ARG A 176 -22.23 24.05 14.05
CA ARG A 176 -23.46 23.67 13.35
C ARG A 176 -23.73 24.58 12.16
N GLY A 177 -24.07 23.97 11.02
CA GLY A 177 -24.29 24.68 9.77
C GLY A 177 -22.99 25.17 9.10
N LYS A 178 -21.80 24.72 9.56
CA LYS A 178 -20.51 25.20 9.06
C LYS A 178 -19.62 24.09 8.51
N ILE A 179 -18.73 24.54 7.61
CA ILE A 179 -17.53 23.84 7.18
C ILE A 179 -16.42 24.15 8.18
N VAL A 180 -15.78 23.13 8.72
CA VAL A 180 -14.72 23.26 9.72
C VAL A 180 -13.41 22.83 9.09
N PHE A 181 -12.47 23.76 8.91
CA PHE A 181 -11.16 23.41 8.39
C PHE A 181 -10.27 22.76 9.45
N LEU A 182 -9.31 21.94 8.99
CA LEU A 182 -8.30 21.32 9.83
C LEU A 182 -6.91 21.75 9.38
N GLN A 183 -6.12 22.27 10.33
CA GLN A 183 -4.77 22.74 10.07
C GLN A 183 -3.72 21.67 10.38
N GLU A 184 -2.65 21.70 9.59
CA GLU A 184 -1.46 20.87 9.69
C GLU A 184 -0.23 21.69 9.24
N SER A 185 0.97 21.10 9.23
CA SER A 185 2.19 21.74 8.73
C SER A 185 2.09 22.32 7.31
N THR A 186 1.19 21.80 6.46
CA THR A 186 1.03 22.23 5.07
C THR A 186 -0.17 23.14 4.82
N PHE A 187 -1.10 23.26 5.77
CA PHE A 187 -2.33 24.03 5.63
C PHE A 187 -2.70 24.68 6.97
N THR A 188 -2.93 25.99 7.00
CA THR A 188 -2.87 26.78 8.26
C THR A 188 -4.21 27.27 8.78
N LEU A 189 -5.33 26.72 8.30
CA LEU A 189 -6.67 27.16 8.67
C LEU A 189 -7.41 26.12 9.52
N GLY A 190 -8.07 26.57 10.58
CA GLY A 190 -8.97 25.76 11.39
C GLY A 190 -8.27 24.98 12.51
N ILE A 191 -8.90 23.88 12.94
CA ILE A 191 -8.55 23.17 14.16
C ILE A 191 -7.25 22.37 13.96
N PRO A 192 -6.28 22.42 14.89
CA PRO A 192 -5.05 21.64 14.78
C PRO A 192 -5.33 20.14 14.74
N LEU A 193 -4.74 19.49 13.75
CA LEU A 193 -4.84 18.06 13.51
C LEU A 193 -3.53 17.37 13.90
N VAL A 194 -3.63 16.35 14.75
CA VAL A 194 -2.53 15.44 15.05
C VAL A 194 -2.69 14.19 14.18
N GLU A 195 -1.81 14.07 13.20
CA GLU A 195 -1.72 12.88 12.37
C GLU A 195 -1.02 11.76 13.15
N THR A 196 -1.74 10.67 13.42
CA THR A 196 -1.12 9.50 14.04
C THR A 196 -0.26 8.78 13.01
N GLU A 197 0.97 8.38 13.39
CA GLU A 197 1.95 7.76 12.48
C GLU A 197 1.32 6.61 11.68
N GLY A 198 1.16 6.80 10.37
CA GLY A 198 0.37 5.88 9.56
C GLY A 198 0.74 5.92 8.09
N LYS A 199 1.86 5.27 7.73
CA LYS A 199 2.18 5.00 6.32
C LYS A 199 0.95 4.33 5.66
N SER A 200 0.40 4.95 4.62
CA SER A 200 -0.70 4.40 3.80
C SER A 200 -0.32 3.08 3.11
N LYS A 201 0.96 2.74 3.10
CA LYS A 201 1.54 1.51 2.56
C LYS A 201 1.21 0.29 3.44
N VAL A 202 0.57 -0.70 2.84
CA VAL A 202 0.14 -1.95 3.49
C VAL A 202 0.91 -3.12 2.89
N THR A 203 1.79 -3.73 3.70
CA THR A 203 2.47 -5.00 3.38
C THR A 203 1.59 -6.20 3.68
N ASN A 204 0.88 -6.15 4.81
CA ASN A 204 -0.07 -7.16 5.29
C ASN A 204 -1.23 -6.47 6.03
N VAL A 205 -2.45 -6.97 5.80
CA VAL A 205 -3.70 -6.48 6.44
C VAL A 205 -3.64 -6.63 7.97
N LYS A 206 -3.04 -7.69 8.50
CA LYS A 206 -2.90 -7.88 9.96
C LYS A 206 -2.05 -6.79 10.63
N ASP A 207 -0.98 -6.37 9.95
CA ASP A 207 -0.14 -5.29 10.47
C ASP A 207 -0.89 -3.95 10.44
N LYS A 208 -1.75 -3.77 9.43
CA LYS A 208 -2.63 -2.59 9.34
C LYS A 208 -3.66 -2.60 10.47
N ASP A 209 -4.31 -3.72 10.75
CA ASP A 209 -5.22 -3.86 11.90
C ASP A 209 -4.52 -3.48 13.22
N ASN A 210 -3.31 -3.99 13.47
CA ASN A 210 -2.54 -3.65 14.67
C ASN A 210 -2.17 -2.15 14.74
N ARG A 211 -1.85 -1.52 13.60
CA ARG A 211 -1.62 -0.08 13.54
C ARG A 211 -2.90 0.70 13.86
N ILE A 212 -4.04 0.29 13.32
CA ILE A 212 -5.33 0.93 13.62
C ILE A 212 -5.64 0.84 15.12
N ILE A 213 -5.43 -0.32 15.77
CA ILE A 213 -5.58 -0.45 17.24
C ILE A 213 -4.72 0.58 17.97
N LYS A 214 -3.44 0.70 17.59
CA LYS A 214 -2.51 1.65 18.23
C LYS A 214 -3.00 3.09 18.06
N GLN A 215 -3.43 3.47 16.86
CA GLN A 215 -3.95 4.81 16.57
C GLN A 215 -5.23 5.12 17.36
N LEU A 216 -6.12 4.16 17.53
CA LEU A 216 -7.34 4.35 18.33
C LEU A 216 -7.05 4.48 19.82
N ASN A 217 -6.06 3.75 20.34
CA ASN A 217 -5.64 3.93 21.73
C ASN A 217 -5.07 5.33 21.94
N GLN A 218 -4.24 5.82 21.01
CA GLN A 218 -3.74 7.20 21.04
C GLN A 218 -4.87 8.23 20.94
N ALA A 219 -5.85 8.01 20.07
CA ALA A 219 -7.03 8.89 19.96
C ALA A 219 -7.87 8.89 21.23
N ASN A 220 -7.99 7.74 21.91
CA ASN A 220 -8.69 7.64 23.19
C ASN A 220 -7.97 8.39 24.32
N GLU A 221 -6.64 8.36 24.34
CA GLU A 221 -5.82 9.13 25.29
C GLU A 221 -5.91 10.64 25.06
N ALA A 222 -6.02 11.06 23.79
CA ALA A 222 -6.13 12.46 23.39
C ALA A 222 -7.58 13.00 23.36
N CYS A 223 -8.57 12.15 23.65
CA CYS A 223 -9.99 12.49 23.57
C CYS A 223 -10.32 13.67 24.50
N GLY A 224 -11.09 14.64 23.98
CA GLY A 224 -11.44 15.85 24.72
C GLY A 224 -10.33 16.91 24.84
N GLY A 225 -9.17 16.71 24.20
CA GLY A 225 -8.12 17.71 24.10
C GLY A 225 -8.44 18.82 23.07
N ASP A 226 -7.45 19.70 22.87
CA ASP A 226 -7.55 20.87 21.97
C ASP A 226 -7.25 20.55 20.50
N ASN A 227 -6.88 19.32 20.19
CA ASN A 227 -6.52 18.88 18.84
C ASN A 227 -7.49 17.83 18.32
N ALA A 228 -7.74 17.82 17.02
CA ALA A 228 -8.38 16.70 16.34
C ALA A 228 -7.36 15.57 16.18
N VAL A 229 -7.80 14.31 16.37
CA VAL A 229 -6.96 13.13 16.15
C VAL A 229 -7.58 12.28 15.06
N MET A 230 -6.77 11.90 14.09
CA MET A 230 -7.21 11.12 12.94
C MET A 230 -6.58 9.73 12.95
N THR A 231 -7.43 8.73 12.68
CA THR A 231 -7.05 7.33 12.50
C THR A 231 -7.28 6.92 11.06
N TYR A 232 -6.28 6.32 10.43
CA TYR A 232 -6.38 5.88 9.04
C TYR A 232 -6.71 4.40 8.95
N THR A 233 -7.90 4.09 8.46
CA THR A 233 -8.26 2.73 8.05
C THR A 233 -7.89 2.44 6.59
N SER A 234 -7.75 3.48 5.76
CA SER A 234 -7.34 3.35 4.36
C SER A 234 -5.91 2.81 4.20
N GLY A 235 -5.65 2.15 3.08
CA GLY A 235 -4.31 1.69 2.76
C GLY A 235 -4.21 1.17 1.33
N THR A 236 -3.00 1.23 0.77
CA THR A 236 -2.65 0.69 -0.54
C THR A 236 -1.52 -0.31 -0.38
N GLY A 237 -1.62 -1.42 -1.09
CA GLY A 237 -0.62 -2.46 -1.16
C GLY A 237 0.77 -1.96 -1.53
N PHE A 238 1.80 -2.40 -0.80
CA PHE A 238 3.19 -2.02 -1.10
C PHE A 238 4.19 -3.09 -0.66
N GLY A 239 5.23 -3.33 -1.47
CA GLY A 239 6.48 -3.98 -1.05
C GLY A 239 6.51 -5.51 -0.95
N THR A 240 5.41 -6.24 -1.18
CA THR A 240 5.38 -7.72 -1.24
C THR A 240 4.52 -8.19 -2.42
N PHE A 241 4.74 -9.40 -2.96
CA PHE A 241 3.93 -9.95 -4.07
C PHE A 241 2.44 -9.98 -3.70
N GLY A 242 2.10 -10.38 -2.47
CA GLY A 242 0.72 -10.31 -1.96
C GLY A 242 0.21 -8.89 -1.76
N GLY A 243 1.09 -7.96 -1.36
CA GLY A 243 0.80 -6.54 -1.24
C GLY A 243 0.55 -5.86 -2.57
N MET A 244 1.26 -6.21 -3.64
CA MET A 244 1.10 -5.58 -4.97
C MET A 244 -0.30 -5.76 -5.56
N PHE A 245 -1.03 -6.80 -5.14
CA PHE A 245 -2.43 -7.04 -5.54
C PHE A 245 -3.46 -6.48 -4.56
N LEU A 246 -3.05 -5.79 -3.50
CA LEU A 246 -3.94 -5.10 -2.55
C LEU A 246 -4.26 -3.69 -3.05
N THR A 247 -5.24 -3.60 -3.95
CA THR A 247 -5.87 -2.31 -4.28
C THR A 247 -6.51 -1.68 -3.04
N PRO A 248 -6.71 -0.35 -2.99
CA PRO A 248 -7.41 0.31 -1.88
C PRO A 248 -8.75 -0.38 -1.54
N LYS A 249 -9.47 -0.79 -2.59
CA LYS A 249 -10.70 -1.57 -2.47
C LYS A 249 -10.50 -2.89 -1.73
N ARG A 250 -9.51 -3.69 -2.14
CA ARG A 250 -9.23 -5.00 -1.51
C ARG A 250 -8.73 -4.86 -0.07
N VAL A 251 -8.02 -3.77 0.26
CA VAL A 251 -7.66 -3.46 1.64
C VAL A 251 -8.90 -3.14 2.46
N ALA A 252 -9.82 -2.31 1.93
CA ALA A 252 -11.08 -2.00 2.60
C ALA A 252 -11.99 -3.24 2.78
N GLU A 253 -12.07 -4.12 1.78
CA GLU A 253 -12.80 -5.39 1.84
C GLU A 253 -12.22 -6.36 2.89
N LYS A 254 -10.89 -6.41 3.02
CA LYS A 254 -10.19 -7.37 3.89
C LYS A 254 -9.86 -6.83 5.28
N ASN A 255 -9.89 -5.53 5.50
CA ASN A 255 -9.70 -4.96 6.83
C ASN A 255 -10.86 -5.46 7.69
N HIS A 256 -10.58 -6.38 8.61
CA HIS A 256 -11.58 -6.93 9.51
C HIS A 256 -11.88 -5.98 10.67
N PHE A 257 -11.21 -4.83 10.72
CA PHE A 257 -11.30 -3.88 11.81
C PHE A 257 -12.68 -3.22 11.99
N PRO A 258 -13.51 -2.96 10.95
CA PRO A 258 -14.91 -2.58 11.14
C PRO A 258 -15.67 -3.62 11.98
N HIS A 259 -15.42 -4.92 11.77
CA HIS A 259 -16.03 -6.01 12.55
C HIS A 259 -15.65 -5.97 14.05
N ARG A 260 -14.46 -5.47 14.39
CA ARG A 260 -13.97 -5.34 15.78
C ARG A 260 -14.25 -3.97 16.39
N LEU A 261 -14.41 -2.91 15.60
CA LEU A 261 -14.77 -1.58 16.08
C LEU A 261 -16.19 -1.56 16.63
N ASP A 262 -17.15 -2.09 15.87
CA ASP A 262 -18.56 -2.02 16.26
C ASP A 262 -18.78 -2.80 17.56
N SER A 263 -18.19 -4.00 17.68
CA SER A 263 -18.21 -4.78 18.92
C SER A 263 -17.44 -4.12 20.08
N SER A 264 -16.30 -3.45 19.85
CA SER A 264 -15.50 -2.83 20.92
C SER A 264 -15.98 -1.44 21.35
N LEU A 265 -16.56 -0.63 20.45
CA LEU A 265 -17.19 0.65 20.76
C LEU A 265 -18.50 0.43 21.53
N THR A 266 -19.31 -0.55 21.11
CA THR A 266 -20.53 -0.93 21.83
C THR A 266 -20.20 -1.48 23.23
N ALA A 267 -19.12 -2.27 23.35
CA ALA A 267 -18.62 -2.73 24.64
C ALA A 267 -18.03 -1.61 25.50
N LYS A 268 -17.32 -0.63 24.92
CA LYS A 268 -16.71 0.49 25.69
C LYS A 268 -17.73 1.55 26.11
N GLN A 269 -18.78 1.80 25.32
CA GLN A 269 -19.90 2.66 25.76
C GLN A 269 -20.69 2.06 26.92
N ALA A 270 -20.74 0.72 27.03
CA ALA A 270 -21.30 0.03 28.19
C ALA A 270 -20.40 0.09 29.45
N VAL A 271 -19.12 0.46 29.32
CA VAL A 271 -18.10 0.41 30.39
C VAL A 271 -17.86 1.79 31.05
N SER A 272 -18.68 2.81 30.75
CA SER A 272 -18.70 4.08 31.50
C SER A 272 -19.40 3.97 32.89
N GLY A 273 -19.32 2.81 33.53
CA GLY A 273 -19.59 2.59 34.94
C GLY A 273 -18.33 2.04 35.61
N ARG A 274 -17.72 2.85 36.50
CA ARG A 274 -16.47 2.56 37.23
C ARG A 274 -16.27 1.08 37.58
N MET A 275 -15.10 0.54 37.26
CA MET A 275 -14.49 -0.52 38.06
C MET A 275 -12.96 -0.42 38.02
N SER A 276 -12.38 -0.10 39.17
CA SER A 276 -10.96 -0.19 39.47
C SER A 276 -10.57 -1.66 39.62
N VAL A 277 -9.45 -2.08 39.04
CA VAL A 277 -8.83 -3.36 39.37
C VAL A 277 -7.43 -3.08 39.92
N SER A 278 -7.28 -3.37 41.21
CA SER A 278 -6.02 -3.36 41.95
C SER A 278 -5.16 -4.57 41.57
N ILE A 279 -3.88 -4.33 41.30
CA ILE A 279 -2.86 -5.36 41.08
C ILE A 279 -2.15 -5.61 42.40
N THR A 280 -2.28 -6.82 42.95
CA THR A 280 -1.38 -7.31 44.00
C THR A 280 -0.20 -8.02 43.34
N LYS A 281 1.01 -7.55 43.67
CA LYS A 281 2.29 -8.06 43.21
C LYS A 281 2.72 -9.19 44.16
N GLY A 282 2.88 -10.40 43.64
CA GLY A 282 3.44 -11.55 44.34
C GLY A 282 4.46 -12.24 43.44
N GLU A 283 5.57 -12.67 44.03
CA GLU A 283 6.82 -13.04 43.40
C GLU A 283 6.73 -14.28 42.48
N GLY A 284 7.44 -14.22 41.35
CA GLY A 284 8.01 -15.39 40.66
C GLY A 284 7.05 -16.41 40.04
N VAL A 285 7.04 -16.44 38.70
CA VAL A 285 6.52 -17.51 37.81
C VAL A 285 5.02 -17.46 37.51
N THR A 286 4.68 -16.92 36.34
CA THR A 286 3.37 -17.12 35.70
C THR A 286 3.45 -18.30 34.73
N VAL A 287 2.89 -19.44 35.12
CA VAL A 287 2.66 -20.60 34.25
C VAL A 287 1.34 -20.37 33.50
N PHE A 288 1.39 -20.35 32.15
CA PHE A 288 0.18 -20.41 31.32
C PHE A 288 -0.08 -21.87 30.93
N THR A 289 -1.04 -22.52 31.58
CA THR A 289 -1.61 -23.80 31.14
C THR A 289 -2.89 -23.54 30.35
N MET A 290 -2.87 -23.75 29.03
CA MET A 290 -4.07 -23.81 28.19
C MET A 290 -4.40 -25.27 27.92
N THR A 291 -5.53 -25.75 28.43
CA THR A 291 -6.15 -27.01 28.03
C THR A 291 -6.92 -26.81 26.71
N VAL A 292 -6.66 -27.67 25.71
CA VAL A 292 -7.36 -27.63 24.41
C VAL A 292 -8.31 -28.83 24.30
N ASP A 293 -9.55 -28.53 23.94
CA ASP A 293 -10.67 -29.44 23.69
C ASP A 293 -10.40 -30.38 22.47
N PRO A 294 -10.57 -31.72 22.61
CA PRO A 294 -10.22 -32.70 21.58
C PRO A 294 -11.22 -32.86 20.42
N LYS A 295 -12.07 -31.87 20.10
CA LYS A 295 -13.09 -32.00 19.01
C LYS A 295 -13.14 -30.84 18.00
N SER A 296 -12.00 -30.44 17.43
CA SER A 296 -11.98 -29.58 16.23
C SER A 296 -11.16 -30.19 15.10
N SER A 297 -11.82 -30.43 13.96
CA SER A 297 -11.28 -31.10 12.77
C SER A 297 -10.38 -30.17 11.92
N CYS A 298 -9.06 -30.30 12.07
CA CYS A 298 -8.01 -30.35 11.02
C CYS A 298 -6.59 -30.02 11.56
N PRO A 299 -5.68 -31.00 11.66
CA PRO A 299 -4.21 -30.84 11.52
C PRO A 299 -3.71 -31.54 10.22
N PRO A 300 -2.45 -31.39 9.69
CA PRO A 300 -1.20 -30.97 10.35
C PRO A 300 -0.24 -30.03 9.53
N LEU A 301 -0.68 -29.30 8.50
CA LEU A 301 0.22 -28.43 7.71
C LEU A 301 0.54 -27.07 8.38
N CYS A 302 -0.36 -26.57 9.22
CA CYS A 302 -0.23 -25.27 9.89
C CYS A 302 0.54 -25.34 11.23
N GLN A 303 0.81 -26.55 11.74
CA GLN A 303 1.65 -26.74 12.93
C GLN A 303 3.14 -26.85 12.59
N ILE A 304 3.49 -27.41 11.43
CA ILE A 304 4.88 -27.49 10.95
C ILE A 304 5.44 -26.08 10.67
N ILE A 305 4.61 -25.18 10.12
CA ILE A 305 5.02 -23.79 9.82
C ILE A 305 5.09 -22.93 11.10
N LYS A 306 4.29 -23.24 12.12
CA LYS A 306 4.34 -22.53 13.42
C LYS A 306 5.52 -22.95 14.31
N SER A 307 5.95 -24.21 14.26
CA SER A 307 7.10 -24.67 15.07
C SER A 307 8.46 -24.21 14.51
N LEU A 308 8.55 -23.92 13.20
CA LEU A 308 9.77 -23.42 12.56
C LEU A 308 10.05 -21.93 12.78
N CYS A 309 9.05 -21.13 13.18
CA CYS A 309 9.20 -19.67 13.31
C CYS A 309 9.26 -19.15 14.74
N TYR A 310 9.07 -20.00 15.76
CA TYR A 310 9.21 -19.62 17.16
C TYR A 310 9.88 -20.74 17.96
N SER A 311 11.21 -20.86 17.81
CA SER A 311 12.07 -21.51 18.81
C SER A 311 13.09 -20.48 19.30
N PRO A 312 13.30 -20.33 20.62
CA PRO A 312 14.18 -19.32 21.21
C PRO A 312 15.69 -19.63 21.01
N VAL A 313 16.05 -20.46 20.04
CA VAL A 313 17.45 -20.75 19.65
C VAL A 313 17.96 -19.78 18.57
N TRP A 314 17.09 -18.94 18.00
CA TRP A 314 17.41 -18.10 16.82
C TRP A 314 18.01 -16.72 17.13
N CYS A 315 18.39 -16.46 18.40
CA CYS A 315 19.08 -15.25 18.82
C CYS A 315 20.49 -15.52 19.40
N THR A 316 21.28 -16.37 18.74
CA THR A 316 22.73 -16.39 18.97
C THR A 316 23.48 -16.20 17.65
N VAL A 317 24.08 -15.01 17.52
CA VAL A 317 25.07 -14.71 16.50
C VAL A 317 26.28 -15.61 16.77
N SER A 318 26.45 -16.66 15.98
CA SER A 318 27.72 -17.38 15.93
C SER A 318 28.70 -16.54 15.11
N GLN A 319 29.65 -15.90 15.81
CA GLN A 319 30.59 -14.94 15.26
C GLN A 319 31.93 -15.56 14.81
N GLN A 320 31.99 -16.87 14.54
CA GLN A 320 33.22 -17.51 14.09
C GLN A 320 33.00 -18.39 12.85
N LEU A 321 33.80 -18.11 11.81
CA LEU A 321 33.80 -18.64 10.43
C LEU A 321 32.74 -18.10 9.45
N ARG A 322 32.95 -16.91 8.84
CA ARG A 322 32.48 -16.65 7.46
C ARG A 322 33.04 -15.42 6.72
N ALA A 323 34.27 -14.95 7.00
CA ALA A 323 34.79 -13.73 6.38
C ALA A 323 35.07 -13.85 4.86
N ALA A 324 35.46 -15.03 4.37
CA ALA A 324 35.83 -15.21 2.95
C ALA A 324 34.66 -15.53 2.00
N GLN A 325 33.49 -15.91 2.53
CA GLN A 325 32.35 -16.39 1.71
C GLN A 325 31.16 -15.40 1.68
N ARG A 326 31.17 -14.37 2.55
CA ARG A 326 30.13 -13.32 2.56
C ARG A 326 30.22 -12.43 1.32
N MET A 327 31.42 -11.94 0.98
CA MET A 327 31.64 -10.95 -0.09
C MET A 327 31.10 -11.32 -1.49
N SER A 328 30.84 -12.60 -1.81
CA SER A 328 30.40 -13.00 -3.14
C SER A 328 28.92 -12.71 -3.44
N GLN A 329 28.02 -12.78 -2.45
CA GLN A 329 26.59 -12.57 -2.69
C GLN A 329 26.22 -11.10 -2.91
N SER A 330 26.90 -10.17 -2.23
CA SER A 330 26.74 -8.73 -2.47
C SER A 330 27.23 -8.32 -3.84
N VAL A 331 28.31 -8.95 -4.34
CA VAL A 331 28.79 -8.72 -5.71
C VAL A 331 27.76 -9.21 -6.72
N LEU A 332 27.25 -10.44 -6.58
CA LEU A 332 26.16 -10.94 -7.42
C LEU A 332 24.91 -10.05 -7.34
N GLY A 333 24.56 -9.58 -6.14
CA GLY A 333 23.43 -8.67 -5.93
C GLY A 333 23.61 -7.31 -6.62
N ALA A 334 24.81 -6.74 -6.58
CA ALA A 334 25.14 -5.53 -7.32
C ALA A 334 25.07 -5.74 -8.84
N LEU A 335 25.53 -6.91 -9.33
CA LEU A 335 25.41 -7.26 -10.75
C LEU A 335 23.95 -7.38 -11.20
N HIS A 336 23.08 -8.03 -10.43
CA HIS A 336 21.63 -8.06 -10.70
C HIS A 336 21.00 -6.66 -10.76
N ILE A 337 21.36 -5.78 -9.82
CA ILE A 337 20.85 -4.39 -9.81
C ILE A 337 21.32 -3.63 -11.05
N MET A 338 22.62 -3.72 -11.37
CA MET A 338 23.19 -3.07 -12.55
C MET A 338 22.52 -3.57 -13.83
N THR A 339 22.40 -4.89 -13.97
CA THR A 339 21.73 -5.53 -15.10
C THR A 339 20.27 -5.09 -15.20
N GLY A 340 19.52 -5.08 -14.09
CA GLY A 340 18.11 -4.67 -14.06
C GLY A 340 17.90 -3.21 -14.48
N LEU A 341 18.73 -2.29 -13.99
CA LEU A 341 18.66 -0.88 -14.37
C LEU A 341 19.01 -0.65 -15.85
N LEU A 342 20.01 -1.37 -16.37
CA LEU A 342 20.37 -1.31 -17.79
C LEU A 342 19.25 -1.85 -18.69
N HIS A 343 18.54 -2.91 -18.28
CA HIS A 343 17.37 -3.42 -18.98
C HIS A 343 16.24 -2.38 -19.07
N ILE A 344 15.97 -1.66 -17.99
CA ILE A 344 14.97 -0.59 -17.98
C ILE A 344 15.40 0.54 -18.92
N GLY A 345 16.64 1.03 -18.79
CA GLY A 345 17.13 2.15 -19.59
C GLY A 345 17.14 1.85 -21.09
N LEU A 346 17.75 0.73 -21.49
CA LEU A 346 17.82 0.32 -22.89
C LEU A 346 16.44 -0.11 -23.44
N GLY A 347 15.61 -0.72 -22.59
CA GLY A 347 14.23 -1.10 -22.94
C GLY A 347 13.34 0.09 -23.24
N VAL A 348 13.42 1.15 -22.43
CA VAL A 348 12.69 2.41 -22.68
C VAL A 348 13.14 3.05 -24.00
N ILE A 349 14.43 3.00 -24.33
CA ILE A 349 14.94 3.51 -25.63
C ILE A 349 14.32 2.73 -26.79
N LEU A 350 14.21 1.40 -26.69
CA LEU A 350 13.57 0.58 -27.74
C LEU A 350 12.08 0.88 -27.88
N LEU A 351 11.35 1.01 -26.78
CA LEU A 351 9.90 1.28 -26.75
C LEU A 351 9.54 2.67 -27.32
N ASN A 352 10.41 3.66 -27.16
CA ASN A 352 10.20 5.00 -27.75
C ASN A 352 10.63 5.07 -29.21
N GLY A 353 11.42 4.09 -29.68
CA GLY A 353 11.75 3.96 -31.09
C GLY A 353 10.53 3.45 -31.84
N ARG A 354 9.94 4.28 -32.73
CA ARG A 354 8.75 3.95 -33.55
C ARG A 354 8.83 2.62 -34.34
N SER A 355 10.01 1.99 -34.42
CA SER A 355 10.20 0.61 -34.93
C SER A 355 11.33 -0.14 -34.22
N GLY A 356 11.66 0.25 -32.98
CA GLY A 356 12.66 -0.41 -32.13
C GLY A 356 12.09 -1.58 -31.34
N SER A 357 10.76 -1.60 -31.14
CA SER A 357 10.01 -2.63 -30.45
C SER A 357 9.07 -3.39 -31.41
N GLY A 358 8.95 -4.69 -31.21
CA GLY A 358 7.93 -5.52 -31.84
C GLY A 358 6.65 -5.57 -31.00
N TRP A 359 5.56 -6.06 -31.59
CA TRP A 359 4.22 -6.17 -30.97
C TRP A 359 4.24 -6.78 -29.56
N VAL A 360 5.01 -7.85 -29.36
CA VAL A 360 5.14 -8.50 -28.05
C VAL A 360 5.78 -7.56 -27.03
N MET A 361 6.77 -6.76 -27.43
CA MET A 361 7.44 -5.80 -26.56
C MET A 361 6.52 -4.64 -26.17
N ASP A 362 5.71 -4.14 -27.10
CA ASP A 362 4.79 -3.03 -26.86
C ASP A 362 3.61 -3.42 -25.96
N ASP A 363 3.00 -4.58 -26.19
CA ASP A 363 1.84 -5.04 -25.42
C ASP A 363 2.23 -5.45 -23.99
N THR A 364 3.40 -6.08 -23.84
CA THR A 364 3.82 -6.65 -22.55
C THR A 364 4.74 -5.76 -21.74
N LEU A 365 5.37 -4.76 -22.37
CA LEU A 365 6.40 -3.90 -21.75
C LEU A 365 7.50 -4.72 -21.04
N PHE A 366 7.82 -5.91 -21.59
CA PHE A 366 8.70 -6.87 -20.91
C PHE A 366 10.08 -6.35 -20.51
N PRO A 367 10.76 -5.47 -21.28
CA PRO A 367 12.06 -4.95 -20.86
C PRO A 367 12.00 -4.20 -19.52
N VAL A 368 10.88 -3.52 -19.25
CA VAL A 368 10.70 -2.69 -18.05
C VAL A 368 10.40 -3.56 -16.84
N TRP A 369 9.36 -4.41 -16.89
CA TRP A 369 9.01 -5.22 -15.72
C TRP A 369 10.06 -6.31 -15.42
N MET A 370 10.75 -6.84 -16.45
CA MET A 370 11.87 -7.77 -16.25
C MET A 370 13.05 -7.09 -15.55
N GLY A 371 13.42 -5.87 -15.97
CA GLY A 371 14.49 -5.12 -15.31
C GLY A 371 14.17 -4.79 -13.84
N VAL A 372 12.91 -4.53 -13.51
CA VAL A 372 12.45 -4.38 -12.12
C VAL A 372 12.61 -5.68 -11.33
N LEU A 373 12.27 -6.83 -11.91
CA LEU A 373 12.44 -8.13 -11.25
C LEU A 373 13.91 -8.46 -10.98
N PHE A 374 14.80 -8.26 -11.94
CA PHE A 374 16.24 -8.47 -11.75
C PHE A 374 16.81 -7.57 -10.65
N THR A 375 16.37 -6.31 -10.60
CA THR A 375 16.73 -5.39 -9.50
C THR A 375 16.27 -5.92 -8.15
N LEU A 376 15.06 -6.47 -8.06
CA LEU A 376 14.54 -7.07 -6.82
C LEU A 376 15.32 -8.31 -6.40
N PHE A 377 15.71 -9.17 -7.35
CA PHE A 377 16.57 -10.33 -7.05
C PHE A 377 17.90 -9.87 -6.47
N GLY A 378 18.51 -8.81 -7.02
CA GLY A 378 19.76 -8.27 -6.50
C GLY A 378 19.67 -7.69 -5.09
N VAL A 379 18.57 -7.00 -4.77
CA VAL A 379 18.29 -6.53 -3.40
C VAL A 379 18.15 -7.71 -2.44
N MET A 380 17.50 -8.79 -2.84
CA MET A 380 17.35 -9.99 -2.01
C MET A 380 18.68 -10.72 -1.77
N CYS A 381 19.58 -10.76 -2.76
CA CYS A 381 20.94 -11.27 -2.57
C CYS A 381 21.68 -10.51 -1.46
N ILE A 382 21.67 -9.17 -1.51
CA ILE A 382 22.31 -8.31 -0.51
C ILE A 382 21.67 -8.48 0.88
N LEU A 383 20.34 -8.52 0.95
CA LEU A 383 19.63 -8.72 2.22
C LEU A 383 19.91 -10.08 2.83
N SER A 384 19.98 -11.14 2.01
CA SER A 384 20.28 -12.50 2.45
C SER A 384 21.68 -12.63 3.07
N GLU A 385 22.62 -11.82 2.58
CA GLU A 385 23.98 -11.76 3.13
C GLU A 385 24.02 -10.92 4.42
N LYS A 386 23.37 -9.75 4.44
CA LYS A 386 23.40 -8.82 5.58
C LYS A 386 22.64 -9.35 6.79
N PHE A 387 21.57 -10.11 6.57
CA PHE A 387 20.72 -10.70 7.60
C PHE A 387 20.56 -12.21 7.38
N PRO A 388 21.60 -13.03 7.64
CA PRO A 388 21.59 -14.44 7.30
C PRO A 388 20.59 -15.22 8.16
N SER A 389 19.36 -15.39 7.67
CA SER A 389 18.34 -16.26 8.24
C SER A 389 17.99 -17.38 7.27
N LEU A 390 17.62 -18.56 7.79
CA LEU A 390 17.31 -19.74 6.96
C LEU A 390 16.17 -19.42 5.97
N CYS A 391 15.15 -18.70 6.44
CA CYS A 391 14.02 -18.28 5.61
C CYS A 391 14.47 -17.34 4.48
N LEU A 392 15.31 -16.36 4.79
CA LEU A 392 15.75 -15.37 3.80
C LEU A 392 16.69 -15.98 2.74
N VAL A 393 17.59 -16.89 3.15
CA VAL A 393 18.45 -17.63 2.20
C VAL A 393 17.61 -18.57 1.32
N SER A 394 16.62 -19.27 1.89
CA SER A 394 15.71 -20.12 1.11
C SER A 394 14.86 -19.33 0.12
N ILE A 395 14.32 -18.18 0.53
CA ILE A 395 13.59 -17.26 -0.37
C ILE A 395 14.51 -16.77 -1.49
N ASN A 396 15.75 -16.39 -1.16
CA ASN A 396 16.72 -15.94 -2.15
C ASN A 396 16.99 -17.03 -3.21
N VAL A 397 17.15 -18.29 -2.80
CA VAL A 397 17.33 -19.42 -3.74
C VAL A 397 16.11 -19.57 -4.66
N ILE A 398 14.88 -19.52 -4.13
CA ILE A 398 13.66 -19.66 -4.93
C ILE A 398 13.51 -18.51 -5.94
N LEU A 399 13.77 -17.29 -5.51
CA LEU A 399 13.69 -16.11 -6.38
C LEU A 399 14.73 -16.19 -7.51
N ASN A 400 15.98 -16.55 -7.20
CA ASN A 400 17.02 -16.69 -8.22
C ASN A 400 16.74 -17.88 -9.17
N MET A 401 16.14 -18.98 -8.70
CA MET A 401 15.65 -20.06 -9.57
C MET A 401 14.58 -19.57 -10.55
N THR A 402 13.68 -18.69 -10.11
CA THR A 402 12.71 -18.05 -11.00
C THR A 402 13.41 -17.09 -11.96
N GLY A 403 14.45 -16.38 -11.50
CA GLY A 403 15.31 -15.52 -12.30
C GLY A 403 15.97 -16.25 -13.48
N VAL A 404 16.37 -17.50 -13.32
CA VAL A 404 16.88 -18.35 -14.42
C VAL A 404 15.86 -18.50 -15.55
N ALA A 405 14.59 -18.80 -15.22
CA ALA A 405 13.54 -18.95 -16.22
C ALA A 405 13.25 -17.62 -16.94
N PHE A 406 13.25 -16.52 -16.19
CA PHE A 406 13.08 -15.18 -16.75
C PHE A 406 14.26 -14.80 -17.66
N ALA A 407 15.51 -15.03 -17.27
CA ALA A 407 16.68 -14.74 -18.10
C ALA A 407 16.64 -15.51 -19.43
N LEU A 408 16.27 -16.80 -19.41
CA LEU A 408 16.07 -17.59 -20.64
C LEU A 408 14.95 -17.02 -21.52
N THR A 409 13.84 -16.63 -20.91
CA THR A 409 12.72 -16.00 -21.62
C THR A 409 13.14 -14.69 -22.27
N ALA A 410 13.93 -13.86 -21.56
CA ALA A 410 14.47 -12.60 -22.08
C ALA A 410 15.37 -12.83 -23.30
N ILE A 411 16.28 -13.81 -23.25
CA ILE A 411 17.15 -14.17 -24.38
C ILE A 411 16.32 -14.50 -25.62
N VAL A 412 15.26 -15.32 -25.47
CA VAL A 412 14.38 -15.69 -26.58
C VAL A 412 13.63 -14.47 -27.12
N LEU A 413 13.00 -13.69 -26.25
CA LEU A 413 12.19 -12.54 -26.66
C LEU A 413 13.03 -11.44 -27.34
N TYR A 414 14.22 -11.14 -26.83
CA TYR A 414 15.12 -10.19 -27.47
C TYR A 414 15.70 -10.72 -28.78
N SER A 415 15.93 -12.03 -28.91
CA SER A 415 16.34 -12.63 -30.19
C SER A 415 15.26 -12.51 -31.26
N ILE A 416 13.99 -12.74 -30.89
CA ILE A 416 12.84 -12.55 -31.77
C ILE A 416 12.72 -11.08 -32.17
N ASN A 417 12.82 -10.16 -31.20
CA ASN A 417 12.77 -8.72 -31.47
C ASN A 417 13.89 -8.28 -32.42
N MET A 418 15.12 -8.73 -32.18
CA MET A 418 16.29 -8.43 -33.03
C MET A 418 16.10 -8.90 -34.48
N ALA A 419 15.48 -10.08 -34.67
CA ALA A 419 15.17 -10.60 -35.99
C ALA A 419 14.05 -9.82 -36.70
N GLY A 420 13.06 -9.33 -35.94
CA GLY A 420 11.89 -8.62 -36.47
C GLY A 420 12.07 -7.11 -36.68
N VAL A 421 13.05 -6.48 -36.00
CA VAL A 421 13.29 -5.04 -36.11
C VAL A 421 13.66 -4.65 -37.54
N SER A 422 12.83 -3.80 -38.15
CA SER A 422 13.03 -3.23 -39.47
C SER A 422 12.52 -1.79 -39.53
N LEU A 423 13.25 -0.92 -40.24
CA LEU A 423 12.89 0.49 -40.46
C LEU A 423 12.32 0.69 -41.87
N TRP A 424 11.36 -0.15 -42.27
CA TRP A 424 10.88 -0.17 -43.66
C TRP A 424 10.14 1.11 -44.09
N TRP A 425 9.52 1.82 -43.15
CA TRP A 425 8.87 3.12 -43.37
C TRP A 425 9.86 4.27 -43.61
N MET A 426 11.12 4.12 -43.17
CA MET A 426 12.14 5.14 -43.31
C MET A 426 12.68 5.13 -44.75
N CYS A 427 12.69 6.30 -45.40
CA CYS A 427 13.10 6.49 -46.80
C CYS A 427 12.18 5.81 -47.83
N ARG A 428 10.89 5.67 -47.51
CA ARG A 428 9.89 5.13 -48.42
C ARG A 428 9.31 6.23 -49.31
N ASP A 429 9.34 6.03 -50.64
CA ASP A 429 8.87 7.00 -51.65
C ASP A 429 7.36 7.28 -51.60
N ASP A 430 6.58 6.45 -50.90
CA ASP A 430 5.10 6.50 -50.89
C ASP A 430 4.50 7.78 -50.29
N TYR A 431 5.26 8.61 -49.56
CA TYR A 431 4.76 9.87 -49.00
C TYR A 431 4.87 11.08 -49.94
N GLN A 432 5.39 10.90 -51.16
CA GLN A 432 5.46 11.97 -52.16
C GLN A 432 4.34 11.95 -53.21
N LEU A 433 3.34 11.08 -53.08
CA LEU A 433 2.18 11.06 -53.99
C LEU A 433 1.00 11.94 -53.54
N ASN A 434 1.08 12.64 -52.40
CA ASN A 434 -0.05 13.43 -51.89
C ASN A 434 0.31 14.88 -51.49
N TYR A 435 1.50 15.35 -51.87
CA TYR A 435 1.96 16.73 -51.65
C TYR A 435 2.53 17.35 -52.93
N ASP A 436 2.16 16.81 -54.09
CA ASP A 436 2.73 17.17 -55.39
C ASP A 436 1.87 18.18 -56.16
N ASP A 437 1.27 19.16 -55.45
CA ASP A 437 0.56 20.24 -56.13
C ASP A 437 1.18 21.63 -55.94
N GLN A 438 2.20 21.84 -55.07
CA GLN A 438 2.69 23.21 -54.81
C GLN A 438 4.18 23.43 -54.49
N ILE A 439 5.12 22.51 -54.78
CA ILE A 439 6.56 22.78 -54.54
C ILE A 439 7.37 22.76 -55.84
N PRO A 440 8.21 23.78 -56.13
CA PRO A 440 9.01 23.84 -57.35
C PRO A 440 9.91 22.61 -57.47
N THR A 441 9.92 22.04 -58.66
CA THR A 441 10.73 20.88 -59.09
C THR A 441 12.14 20.88 -58.49
N MET A 442 12.34 20.08 -57.44
CA MET A 442 13.68 19.70 -56.99
C MET A 442 14.38 18.95 -58.13
N SER A 443 15.62 19.34 -58.46
CA SER A 443 16.42 18.62 -59.46
C SER A 443 16.60 17.15 -59.05
N THR A 444 16.54 16.25 -60.04
CA THR A 444 16.74 14.79 -59.88
C THR A 444 18.04 14.48 -59.10
N GLU A 445 19.08 15.27 -59.32
CA GLU A 445 20.38 15.16 -58.65
C GLU A 445 20.33 15.51 -57.14
N LYS A 446 19.52 16.49 -56.73
CA LYS A 446 19.33 16.83 -55.32
C LYS A 446 18.44 15.81 -54.59
N ARG A 447 17.45 15.23 -55.28
CA ARG A 447 16.63 14.11 -54.78
C ARG A 447 17.48 12.86 -54.53
N GLY A 448 18.40 12.53 -55.45
CA GLY A 448 19.33 11.41 -55.28
C GLY A 448 20.23 11.54 -54.05
N ARG A 449 20.82 12.72 -53.82
CA ARG A 449 21.67 12.98 -52.64
C ARG A 449 20.93 12.89 -51.30
N ILE A 450 19.68 13.35 -51.24
CA ILE A 450 18.84 13.25 -50.04
C ILE A 450 18.48 11.79 -49.76
N MET A 451 18.14 11.03 -50.80
CA MET A 451 17.82 9.61 -50.68
C MET A 451 19.03 8.79 -50.19
N GLU A 452 20.22 9.04 -50.75
CA GLU A 452 21.46 8.37 -50.31
C GLU A 452 21.78 8.65 -48.83
N SER A 453 21.65 9.91 -48.41
CA SER A 453 21.82 10.32 -47.01
C SER A 453 20.79 9.66 -46.08
N CYS A 454 19.54 9.52 -46.55
CA CYS A 454 18.47 8.85 -45.81
C CYS A 454 18.76 7.35 -45.64
N ILE A 455 19.14 6.66 -46.71
CA ILE A 455 19.47 5.22 -46.69
C ILE A 455 20.64 4.96 -45.73
N TYR A 456 21.68 5.81 -45.77
CA TYR A 456 22.79 5.74 -44.82
C TYR A 456 22.31 5.90 -43.36
N ALA A 457 21.49 6.92 -43.08
CA ALA A 457 20.92 7.14 -41.75
C ALA A 457 20.03 5.98 -41.28
N ARG A 458 19.24 5.37 -42.19
CA ARG A 458 18.43 4.18 -41.91
C ARG A 458 19.29 2.99 -41.53
N HIS A 459 20.38 2.73 -42.24
CA HIS A 459 21.30 1.65 -41.89
C HIS A 459 21.97 1.89 -40.54
N LEU A 460 22.40 3.12 -40.26
CA LEU A 460 22.99 3.48 -38.97
C LEU A 460 21.98 3.29 -37.82
N ALA A 461 20.75 3.76 -37.97
CA ALA A 461 19.70 3.59 -36.97
C ALA A 461 19.35 2.11 -36.75
N LEU A 462 19.27 1.31 -37.82
CA LEU A 462 19.01 -0.13 -37.72
C LEU A 462 20.15 -0.85 -36.99
N MET A 463 21.41 -0.50 -37.29
CA MET A 463 22.58 -1.05 -36.61
C MET A 463 22.56 -0.72 -35.11
N LEU A 464 22.15 0.50 -34.73
CA LEU A 464 22.02 0.90 -33.33
C LEU A 464 20.88 0.15 -32.61
N LEU A 465 19.71 -0.01 -33.22
CA LEU A 465 18.60 -0.75 -32.61
C LEU A 465 18.95 -2.24 -32.42
N ARG A 466 19.64 -2.84 -33.40
CA ARG A 466 20.12 -4.22 -33.29
C ARG A 466 21.22 -4.37 -32.26
N SER A 467 22.12 -3.39 -32.13
CA SER A 467 23.17 -3.43 -31.11
C SER A 467 22.59 -3.32 -29.69
N ILE A 468 21.57 -2.48 -29.48
CA ILE A 468 20.87 -2.39 -28.20
C ILE A 468 20.22 -3.73 -27.82
N ASN A 469 19.53 -4.39 -28.75
CA ASN A 469 18.98 -5.73 -28.51
C ASN A 469 20.10 -6.75 -28.22
N GLY A 470 21.22 -6.69 -28.94
CA GLY A 470 22.39 -7.52 -28.68
C GLY A 470 22.95 -7.33 -27.27
N VAL A 471 23.07 -6.08 -26.80
CA VAL A 471 23.49 -5.77 -25.43
C VAL A 471 22.50 -6.33 -24.41
N LEU A 472 21.19 -6.21 -24.64
CA LEU A 472 20.17 -6.77 -23.77
C LEU A 472 20.22 -8.31 -23.69
N ILE A 473 20.56 -8.99 -24.79
CA ILE A 473 20.80 -10.44 -24.80
C ILE A 473 22.02 -10.79 -23.95
N VAL A 474 23.14 -10.07 -24.12
CA VAL A 474 24.35 -10.28 -23.31
C VAL A 474 24.08 -10.06 -21.83
N LEU A 475 23.33 -9.00 -21.49
CA LEU A 475 22.90 -8.72 -20.13
C LEU A 475 21.97 -9.82 -19.57
N SER A 476 21.11 -10.41 -20.40
CA SER A 476 20.26 -11.55 -20.00
C SER A 476 21.08 -12.83 -19.77
N VAL A 477 22.13 -13.06 -20.55
CA VAL A 477 23.08 -14.17 -20.31
C VAL A 477 23.87 -13.94 -19.02
N LEU A 478 24.30 -12.70 -18.76
CA LEU A 478 24.93 -12.35 -17.49
C LEU A 478 23.99 -12.63 -16.32
N GLU A 479 22.72 -12.20 -16.39
CA GLU A 479 21.72 -12.47 -15.37
C GLU A 479 21.53 -13.98 -15.13
N LEU A 480 21.50 -14.79 -16.19
CA LEU A 480 21.43 -16.24 -16.08
C LEU A 480 22.61 -16.79 -15.27
N CYS A 481 23.84 -16.34 -15.56
CA CYS A 481 25.03 -16.76 -14.84
C CYS A 481 25.01 -16.31 -13.36
N VAL A 482 24.58 -15.08 -13.09
CA VAL A 482 24.53 -14.50 -11.74
C VAL A 482 23.46 -15.21 -10.91
N ALA A 483 22.28 -15.46 -11.47
CA ALA A 483 21.18 -16.18 -10.83
C ALA A 483 21.57 -17.63 -10.48
N ILE A 484 22.16 -18.39 -11.42
CA ILE A 484 22.66 -19.75 -11.16
C ILE A 484 23.72 -19.73 -10.05
N SER A 485 24.65 -18.77 -10.11
CA SER A 485 25.73 -18.65 -9.13
C SER A 485 25.18 -18.32 -7.74
N SER A 486 24.13 -17.48 -7.64
CA SER A 486 23.48 -17.16 -6.37
C SER A 486 22.76 -18.37 -5.78
N VAL A 487 22.07 -19.16 -6.62
CA VAL A 487 21.42 -20.42 -6.22
C VAL A 487 22.44 -21.40 -5.65
N VAL A 488 23.55 -21.63 -6.35
CA VAL A 488 24.60 -22.57 -5.92
C VAL A 488 25.17 -22.16 -4.56
N LEU A 489 25.47 -20.88 -4.39
CA LEU A 489 25.96 -20.34 -3.13
C LEU A 489 24.91 -20.44 -2.01
N GLY A 490 23.64 -20.15 -2.30
CA GLY A 490 22.54 -20.27 -1.34
C GLY A 490 22.33 -21.72 -0.86
N ILE A 491 22.36 -22.69 -1.78
CA ILE A 491 22.26 -24.13 -1.44
C ILE A 491 23.46 -24.57 -0.60
N LYS A 492 24.68 -24.12 -0.94
CA LYS A 492 25.89 -24.40 -0.16
C LYS A 492 25.75 -23.88 1.27
N ASP A 493 25.24 -22.67 1.44
CA ASP A 493 25.05 -22.04 2.74
C ASP A 493 24.00 -22.78 3.59
N LEU A 494 22.89 -23.23 2.99
CA LEU A 494 21.88 -24.06 3.66
C LEU A 494 22.45 -25.40 4.13
N ARG A 495 23.20 -26.12 3.27
CA ARG A 495 23.82 -27.41 3.61
C ARG A 495 24.92 -27.28 4.67
N SER A 496 25.66 -26.16 4.68
CA SER A 496 26.71 -25.92 5.68
C SER A 496 26.14 -25.76 7.09
N LYS A 497 24.94 -25.21 7.21
CA LYS A 497 24.27 -24.97 8.49
C LYS A 497 23.69 -26.27 9.06
N ASP A 498 23.10 -27.10 8.21
CA ASP A 498 22.58 -28.44 8.55
C ASP A 498 23.69 -29.38 9.08
N LYS A 499 24.89 -29.34 8.46
CA LYS A 499 26.07 -30.07 8.98
C LYS A 499 26.58 -29.53 10.32
N GLY A 500 26.42 -28.24 10.60
CA GLY A 500 26.84 -27.61 11.85
C GLY A 500 25.90 -27.91 13.03
N GLU A 501 24.60 -28.04 12.76
CA GLU A 501 23.61 -28.46 13.76
C GLU A 501 23.80 -29.95 14.11
N ASN A 502 23.94 -30.84 13.13
CA ASN A 502 24.18 -32.27 13.38
C ASN A 502 25.47 -32.55 14.17
N LYS A 503 26.51 -31.71 14.03
CA LYS A 503 27.77 -31.86 14.78
C LYS A 503 27.65 -31.40 16.23
N LYS A 504 26.84 -30.37 16.52
CA LYS A 504 26.56 -29.93 17.91
C LYS A 504 25.73 -30.94 18.69
N THR A 505 24.82 -31.66 18.02
CA THR A 505 24.03 -32.72 18.66
C THR A 505 24.89 -33.92 19.04
N GLY A 506 25.88 -34.27 18.21
CA GLY A 506 26.84 -35.35 18.51
C GLY A 506 27.81 -35.04 19.67
N ASP A 507 28.27 -33.79 19.79
CA ASP A 507 29.11 -33.39 20.94
C ASP A 507 28.31 -33.38 22.26
N LEU A 508 27.01 -33.03 22.23
CA LEU A 508 26.14 -33.02 23.42
C LEU A 508 25.85 -34.43 23.98
N GLU A 509 25.78 -35.45 23.12
CA GLU A 509 25.67 -36.85 23.55
C GLU A 509 26.97 -37.38 24.19
N GLN A 510 28.13 -36.81 23.84
CA GLN A 510 29.43 -37.22 24.38
C GLN A 510 29.69 -36.73 25.82
N TYR A 511 29.03 -35.65 26.26
CA TYR A 511 29.16 -35.12 27.63
C TYR A 511 28.08 -35.62 28.59
N GLN A 512 27.08 -36.34 28.09
CA GLN A 512 25.99 -36.91 28.89
C GLN A 512 26.47 -37.91 29.98
N PRO A 513 27.46 -38.80 29.75
CA PRO A 513 27.93 -39.70 30.81
C PRO A 513 28.80 -39.02 31.89
N LEU A 514 29.40 -37.86 31.62
CA LEU A 514 30.21 -37.12 32.61
C LEU A 514 29.35 -36.30 33.59
N LEU A 515 28.13 -35.96 33.20
CA LEU A 515 27.18 -35.24 34.06
C LEU A 515 26.46 -36.16 35.05
N GLU A 516 26.23 -37.43 34.68
CA GLU A 516 25.63 -38.42 35.60
C GLU A 516 26.59 -38.77 36.75
N GLU A 517 27.91 -38.82 36.52
CA GLU A 517 28.88 -39.21 37.55
C GLU A 517 29.08 -38.15 38.66
N ILE A 518 28.84 -36.86 38.37
CA ILE A 518 28.99 -35.77 39.35
C ILE A 518 27.72 -35.61 40.22
N THR A 519 26.57 -36.05 39.73
CA THR A 519 25.30 -36.00 40.49
C THR A 519 25.06 -37.19 41.42
N THR A 520 25.92 -38.20 41.38
CA THR A 520 25.87 -39.36 42.29
C THR A 520 27.16 -39.47 43.11
N LYS A 521 27.37 -38.55 44.06
CA LYS A 521 28.15 -38.80 45.28
C LYS A 521 27.86 -37.80 46.38
#